data_AF-A0A8I1Q4J7-F1
#
_entry.id   AF-A0A8I1Q4J7-F1
#
_cell.length_a   1.000
_cell.length_b   1.000
_cell.length_c   1.000
_cell.angle_alpha   90.00
_cell.angle_beta   90.00
_cell.angle_gamma   90.00
#
_symmetry.space_group_name_H-M   'P 1'
#
loop_
_entity.id
_entity.type
_entity.pdbx_description
1 polymer ?
#
loop_
_entity_poly.entity_id
_entity_poly.type
_entity_poly.pdbx_seq_one_letter_code
_entity_poly.pdbx_strand_id
1 'polypeptide(L)'
;MNEWLNLFNSDNDEIILILDGKEYKKNSCALVGQGSEKRVFQLADTEWCFFVPNNIPDSEQKWNTLIGMEKKLLDLIDSVGLKTQRFTITTLEIKGPENQTHSMNVLLTKNFSSLCKTEQICIYVPKGNEIIGSCPKFTLDAFDREKMRKMIRAILYEYAIALTYAIPIRAAGKSLDDMEHLYFQLPVGVDEPPTVHYMFWDVVGEFSTLSMPHVPNLTKLKSGGRDPNHPGYKNGLGGIKSLANFIACGIAQFLELDALAVNKAIYALENKIVDALDDDLLLAAQTQARIHAKNNFQQNLRTYVETINKNSPETTDNFVQVMNAAISMDDVNLVAQVMKEAPHDLHQLTDTQITRIAQTAQEFANDEIIGFIKINLSDKKAQLHKLDRLAAQKQQLRSEFFEQYQKKLTADKMRGCRLYSFFVKSFVSNEMTLDAIVNHAKGLSNQGTGQRSNEVLKKLGWLDEHNQETDLIKPFLAHNPN
;
A
#
# COMPACT_ATOMS: atom_id res chain seq x y z
N MET A 1 24.64 28.79 -5.73
CA MET A 1 23.86 28.46 -6.94
C MET A 1 23.67 29.60 -7.98
N ASN A 2 23.12 30.78 -7.65
CA ASN A 2 22.77 31.78 -8.69
C ASN A 2 23.95 32.24 -9.56
N GLU A 3 25.10 32.50 -8.93
CA GLU A 3 26.35 32.82 -9.64
C GLU A 3 26.80 31.68 -10.54
N TRP A 4 26.64 30.42 -10.09
CA TRP A 4 26.92 29.23 -10.89
C TRP A 4 26.08 29.21 -12.15
N LEU A 5 24.77 29.45 -12.04
CA LEU A 5 23.85 29.47 -13.18
C LEU A 5 24.10 30.65 -14.12
N ASN A 6 24.44 31.82 -13.59
CA ASN A 6 24.80 32.99 -14.40
C ASN A 6 26.06 32.72 -15.24
N LEU A 7 27.09 32.11 -14.63
CA LEU A 7 28.28 31.68 -15.34
C LEU A 7 27.95 30.63 -16.40
N PHE A 8 27.21 29.58 -16.03
CA PHE A 8 26.85 28.49 -16.95
C PHE A 8 26.04 28.96 -18.16
N ASN A 9 25.13 29.93 -17.97
CA ASN A 9 24.32 30.49 -19.06
C ASN A 9 25.02 31.63 -19.83
N SER A 10 26.22 32.07 -19.42
CA SER A 10 26.96 33.12 -20.15
C SER A 10 27.60 32.57 -21.42
N ASP A 11 27.85 33.43 -22.41
CA ASP A 11 28.52 33.07 -23.67
C ASP A 11 30.05 32.95 -23.55
N ASN A 12 30.60 32.91 -22.33
CA ASN A 12 32.04 32.89 -22.13
C ASN A 12 32.63 31.48 -22.32
N ASP A 13 33.57 31.35 -23.27
CA ASP A 13 34.25 30.10 -23.64
C ASP A 13 35.39 29.69 -22.69
N GLU A 14 35.84 30.57 -21.80
CA GLU A 14 36.90 30.28 -20.83
C GLU A 14 36.39 29.54 -19.57
N ILE A 15 35.09 29.31 -19.49
CA ILE A 15 34.47 28.66 -18.33
C ILE A 15 34.78 27.17 -18.31
N ILE A 16 35.25 26.71 -17.15
CA ILE A 16 35.59 25.31 -16.87
C ILE A 16 34.58 24.73 -15.88
N LEU A 17 34.09 23.54 -16.16
CA LEU A 17 33.32 22.71 -15.25
C LEU A 17 34.24 21.68 -14.61
N ILE A 18 34.11 21.45 -13.31
CA ILE A 18 34.90 20.47 -12.58
C ILE A 18 33.97 19.43 -11.95
N LEU A 19 34.13 18.18 -12.37
CA LEU A 19 33.39 17.03 -11.86
C LEU A 19 34.38 15.97 -11.39
N ASP A 20 34.31 15.57 -10.12
CA ASP A 20 35.22 14.60 -9.49
C ASP A 20 36.71 14.90 -9.76
N GLY A 21 37.07 16.18 -9.70
CA GLY A 21 38.44 16.67 -9.95
C GLY A 21 38.88 16.70 -11.42
N LYS A 22 38.00 16.35 -12.37
CA LYS A 22 38.27 16.46 -13.81
C LYS A 22 37.67 17.73 -14.39
N GLU A 23 38.45 18.41 -15.22
CA GLU A 23 38.06 19.66 -15.88
C GLU A 23 37.47 19.40 -17.27
N TYR A 24 36.36 20.08 -17.57
CA TYR A 24 35.68 20.05 -18.85
C TYR A 24 35.40 21.49 -19.29
N LYS A 25 35.56 21.80 -20.58
CA LYS A 25 35.15 23.12 -21.08
C LYS A 25 33.62 23.20 -21.11
N LYS A 26 33.05 24.33 -20.69
CA LYS A 26 31.60 24.54 -20.76
C LYS A 26 31.06 24.35 -22.18
N ASN A 27 31.76 24.90 -23.18
CA ASN A 27 31.37 24.81 -24.59
C ASN A 27 31.56 23.42 -25.22
N SER A 28 32.22 22.49 -24.52
CA SER A 28 32.23 21.09 -24.91
C SER A 28 31.04 20.30 -24.34
N CYS A 29 30.11 20.94 -23.63
CA CYS A 29 28.89 20.29 -23.18
C CYS A 29 27.78 20.45 -24.23
N ALA A 30 27.13 19.35 -24.60
CA ALA A 30 26.01 19.36 -25.54
C ALA A 30 24.67 19.29 -24.78
N LEU A 31 23.70 20.15 -25.12
CA LEU A 31 22.32 20.00 -24.64
C LEU A 31 21.72 18.75 -25.31
N VAL A 32 21.29 17.78 -24.52
CA VAL A 32 20.71 16.52 -25.02
C VAL A 32 19.22 16.38 -24.70
N GLY A 33 18.69 17.20 -23.80
CA GLY A 33 17.27 17.19 -23.47
C GLY A 33 16.87 18.41 -22.65
N GLN A 34 15.60 18.80 -22.76
CA GLN A 34 15.03 19.93 -22.03
C GLN A 34 13.56 19.67 -21.73
N GLY A 35 13.18 19.88 -20.47
CA GLY A 35 11.80 19.93 -20.00
C GLY A 35 11.47 21.28 -19.38
N SER A 36 10.29 21.39 -18.78
CA SER A 36 9.84 22.60 -18.08
C SER A 36 10.73 22.94 -16.87
N GLU A 37 11.16 21.92 -16.13
CA GLU A 37 11.89 22.09 -14.86
C GLU A 37 13.42 21.95 -15.01
N LYS A 38 13.90 21.12 -15.93
CA LYS A 38 15.29 20.67 -16.01
C LYS A 38 15.82 20.66 -17.45
N ARG A 39 17.10 20.95 -17.60
CA ARG A 39 17.90 20.78 -18.83
C ARG A 39 18.97 19.73 -18.57
N VAL A 40 19.22 18.90 -19.57
CA VAL A 40 20.19 17.80 -19.50
C VAL A 40 21.32 18.06 -20.47
N PHE A 41 22.54 18.08 -19.96
CA PHE A 41 23.75 18.29 -20.75
C PHE A 41 24.63 17.05 -20.69
N GLN A 42 25.20 16.67 -21.83
CA GLN A 42 26.23 15.65 -21.92
C GLN A 42 27.62 16.30 -21.90
N LEU A 43 28.53 15.76 -21.08
CA LEU A 43 29.94 16.13 -21.11
C LEU A 43 30.61 15.51 -22.35
N ALA A 44 31.27 16.31 -23.18
CA ALA A 44 31.98 15.85 -24.39
C ALA A 44 32.85 14.63 -24.14
N ASP A 45 32.83 13.71 -25.10
CA ASP A 45 33.65 12.49 -25.11
C ASP A 45 33.49 11.61 -23.86
N THR A 46 32.38 11.76 -23.13
CA THR A 46 32.06 10.92 -21.98
C THR A 46 30.67 10.31 -22.09
N GLU A 47 30.44 9.29 -21.26
CA GLU A 47 29.11 8.71 -21.07
C GLU A 47 28.20 9.53 -20.15
N TRP A 48 28.70 10.61 -19.54
CA TRP A 48 28.02 11.29 -18.45
C TRP A 48 27.14 12.45 -18.91
N CYS A 49 25.91 12.45 -18.39
CA CYS A 49 24.97 13.55 -18.45
C CYS A 49 24.74 14.13 -17.06
N PHE A 50 24.58 15.45 -16.97
CA PHE A 50 24.20 16.14 -15.75
C PHE A 50 22.97 17.03 -15.97
N PHE A 51 22.19 17.18 -14.91
CA PHE A 51 20.97 17.98 -14.91
C PHE A 51 21.23 19.33 -14.27
N VAL A 52 20.74 20.38 -14.93
CA VAL A 52 20.69 21.74 -14.40
C VAL A 52 19.26 22.25 -14.44
N PRO A 53 18.88 23.18 -13.56
CA PRO A 53 17.55 23.74 -13.60
C PRO A 53 17.33 24.51 -14.92
N ASN A 54 16.13 24.38 -15.49
CA ASN A 54 15.74 25.09 -16.71
C ASN A 54 15.65 26.60 -16.47
N ASN A 55 15.07 26.99 -15.33
CA ASN A 55 14.97 28.37 -14.85
C ASN A 55 15.76 28.56 -13.55
N ILE A 56 16.19 29.78 -13.24
CA ILE A 56 16.84 30.07 -11.95
C ILE A 56 15.80 29.79 -10.83
N PRO A 57 16.01 28.80 -9.96
CA PRO A 57 15.07 28.50 -8.88
C PRO A 57 15.04 29.63 -7.85
N ASP A 58 13.92 29.81 -7.16
CA ASP A 58 13.82 30.80 -6.07
C ASP A 58 14.83 30.55 -4.94
N SER A 59 15.30 29.31 -4.77
CA SER A 59 16.37 28.98 -3.83
C SER A 59 17.09 27.67 -4.19
N GLU A 60 18.34 27.55 -3.73
CA GLU A 60 19.15 26.32 -3.88
C GLU A 60 18.51 25.12 -3.15
N GLN A 61 17.83 25.37 -2.03
CA GLN A 61 17.10 24.35 -1.30
C GLN A 61 15.99 23.72 -2.15
N LYS A 62 15.26 24.51 -2.96
CA LYS A 62 14.22 23.97 -3.85
C LYS A 62 14.81 23.01 -4.88
N TRP A 63 15.92 23.40 -5.52
CA TRP A 63 16.63 22.54 -6.46
C TRP A 63 17.12 21.25 -5.81
N ASN A 64 17.82 21.36 -4.68
CA ASN A 64 18.31 20.20 -3.92
C ASN A 64 17.17 19.25 -3.50
N THR A 65 16.00 19.80 -3.15
CA THR A 65 14.81 19.00 -2.82
C THR A 65 14.30 18.24 -4.04
N LEU A 66 14.20 18.91 -5.20
CA LEU A 66 13.72 18.30 -6.44
C LEU A 66 14.61 17.14 -6.88
N ILE A 67 15.93 17.35 -6.95
CA ILE A 67 16.86 16.28 -7.33
C ILE A 67 16.93 15.16 -6.29
N GLY A 68 16.80 15.52 -5.00
CA GLY A 68 16.71 14.55 -3.91
C GLY A 68 15.48 13.65 -4.03
N MET A 69 14.33 14.23 -4.37
CA MET A 69 13.08 13.50 -4.59
C MET A 69 13.17 12.59 -5.81
N GLU A 70 13.70 13.08 -6.93
CA GLU A 70 13.89 12.28 -8.16
C GLU A 70 14.71 11.01 -7.87
N LYS A 71 15.89 11.20 -7.27
CA LYS A 71 16.76 10.08 -6.91
C LYS A 71 16.03 9.10 -5.97
N LYS A 72 15.40 9.63 -4.92
CA LYS A 72 14.70 8.81 -3.92
C LYS A 72 13.60 7.96 -4.55
N LEU A 73 12.77 8.54 -5.41
CA LEU A 73 11.65 7.82 -6.05
C LEU A 73 12.15 6.72 -6.98
N LEU A 74 13.22 6.97 -7.75
CA LEU A 74 13.83 5.96 -8.61
C LEU A 74 14.54 4.87 -7.82
N ASP A 75 15.18 5.20 -6.70
CA ASP A 75 15.74 4.20 -5.79
C ASP A 75 14.63 3.32 -5.19
N LEU A 76 13.46 3.90 -4.87
CA LEU A 76 12.31 3.14 -4.38
C LEU A 76 11.76 2.18 -5.44
N ILE A 77 11.55 2.65 -6.67
CA ILE A 77 11.13 1.79 -7.80
C ILE A 77 12.13 0.64 -8.01
N ASP A 78 13.43 0.95 -7.95
CA ASP A 78 14.47 -0.06 -8.07
C ASP A 78 14.48 -1.07 -6.91
N SER A 79 14.19 -0.61 -5.69
CA SER A 79 14.12 -1.49 -4.52
C SER A 79 13.04 -2.56 -4.62
N VAL A 80 12.03 -2.36 -5.49
CA VAL A 80 11.00 -3.36 -5.80
C VAL A 80 11.28 -4.14 -7.10
N GLY A 81 12.52 -4.07 -7.61
CA GLY A 81 13.01 -4.88 -8.72
C GLY A 81 12.68 -4.35 -10.11
N LEU A 82 12.25 -3.10 -10.24
CA LEU A 82 11.95 -2.47 -11.53
C LEU A 82 13.11 -1.59 -12.00
N LYS A 83 13.46 -1.65 -13.28
CA LYS A 83 14.61 -0.91 -13.81
C LYS A 83 14.37 0.59 -13.77
N THR A 84 15.35 1.33 -13.23
CA THR A 84 15.37 2.79 -13.26
C THR A 84 16.64 3.34 -13.87
N GLN A 85 16.57 4.57 -14.37
CA GLN A 85 17.76 5.34 -14.65
C GLN A 85 18.52 5.61 -13.35
N ARG A 86 19.80 5.25 -13.30
CA ARG A 86 20.62 5.41 -12.11
C ARG A 86 21.14 6.84 -11.99
N PHE A 87 20.73 7.52 -10.93
CA PHE A 87 21.20 8.87 -10.62
C PHE A 87 22.10 8.90 -9.40
N THR A 88 23.13 9.72 -9.49
CA THR A 88 23.97 10.13 -8.37
C THR A 88 23.84 11.62 -8.18
N ILE A 89 23.61 12.08 -6.95
CA ILE A 89 23.72 13.49 -6.62
C ILE A 89 25.19 13.77 -6.34
N THR A 90 25.78 14.68 -7.09
CA THR A 90 27.19 15.07 -6.96
C THR A 90 27.34 16.58 -7.08
N THR A 91 28.47 17.10 -6.62
CA THR A 91 28.82 18.52 -6.73
C THR A 91 29.50 18.75 -8.08
N LEU A 92 28.94 19.68 -8.87
CA LEU A 92 29.57 20.20 -10.08
C LEU A 92 30.07 21.60 -9.80
N GLU A 93 31.37 21.82 -9.92
CA GLU A 93 31.98 23.14 -9.75
C GLU A 93 32.09 23.84 -11.10
N ILE A 94 32.01 25.17 -11.08
CA ILE A 94 32.23 26.03 -12.23
C ILE A 94 33.28 27.07 -11.87
N LYS A 95 34.29 27.19 -12.72
CA LYS A 95 35.40 28.11 -12.56
C LYS A 95 35.32 29.19 -13.63
N GLY A 96 35.16 30.44 -13.19
CA GLY A 96 35.11 31.60 -14.06
C GLY A 96 36.50 32.17 -14.41
N PRO A 97 36.55 33.20 -15.28
CA PRO A 97 37.80 33.81 -15.78
C PRO A 97 38.71 34.36 -14.67
N GLU A 98 38.13 34.82 -13.57
CA GLU A 98 38.86 35.37 -12.42
C GLU A 98 39.31 34.29 -11.41
N ASN A 99 39.32 33.01 -11.80
CA ASN A 99 39.54 31.85 -10.92
C ASN A 99 38.55 31.73 -9.76
N GLN A 100 37.44 32.48 -9.77
CA GLN A 100 36.34 32.30 -8.84
C GLN A 100 35.66 30.96 -9.11
N THR A 101 35.48 30.16 -8.06
CA THR A 101 34.89 28.83 -8.15
C THR A 101 33.57 28.81 -7.38
N HIS A 102 32.50 28.42 -8.06
CA HIS A 102 31.19 28.23 -7.46
C HIS A 102 30.79 26.77 -7.63
N SER A 103 29.94 26.26 -6.74
CA SER A 103 29.47 24.88 -6.79
C SER A 103 27.94 24.80 -6.75
N MET A 104 27.43 23.71 -7.30
CA MET A 104 26.02 23.35 -7.28
C MET A 104 25.89 21.82 -7.28
N ASN A 105 24.96 21.28 -6.51
CA ASN A 105 24.62 19.86 -6.64
C ASN A 105 23.87 19.61 -7.95
N VAL A 106 24.16 18.52 -8.63
CA VAL A 106 23.50 18.10 -9.87
C VAL A 106 23.12 16.62 -9.79
N LEU A 107 22.13 16.22 -10.59
CA LEU A 107 21.93 14.79 -10.88
C LEU A 107 22.88 14.39 -12.01
N LEU A 108 23.73 13.41 -11.75
CA LEU A 108 24.62 12.80 -12.71
C LEU A 108 24.09 11.42 -13.11
N THR A 109 24.15 11.10 -14.40
CA THR A 109 23.72 9.81 -14.93
C THR A 109 24.41 9.46 -16.24
N LYS A 110 24.34 8.20 -16.69
CA LYS A 110 24.84 7.80 -18.00
C LYS A 110 23.85 8.15 -19.11
N ASN A 111 24.32 8.59 -20.27
CA ASN A 111 23.46 8.77 -21.44
C ASN A 111 22.89 7.42 -21.92
N PHE A 112 21.70 7.50 -22.51
CA PHE A 112 20.98 6.31 -22.98
C PHE A 112 21.71 5.52 -24.06
N SER A 113 22.43 6.18 -24.98
CA SER A 113 23.21 5.48 -26.01
C SER A 113 24.31 4.60 -25.40
N SER A 114 24.98 5.09 -24.37
CA SER A 114 26.01 4.34 -23.64
C SER A 114 25.38 3.20 -22.85
N LEU A 115 24.26 3.46 -22.17
CA LEU A 115 23.47 2.45 -21.46
C LEU A 115 23.05 1.30 -22.39
N CYS A 116 22.48 1.63 -23.54
CA CYS A 116 22.05 0.67 -24.56
C CYS A 116 23.20 -0.23 -25.02
N LYS A 117 24.38 0.35 -25.26
CA LYS A 117 25.57 -0.41 -25.66
C LYS A 117 26.10 -1.31 -24.54
N THR A 118 26.17 -0.81 -23.31
CA THR A 118 26.75 -1.55 -22.18
C THR A 118 25.88 -2.72 -21.74
N GLU A 119 24.56 -2.54 -21.77
CA GLU A 119 23.61 -3.56 -21.30
C GLU A 119 23.03 -4.41 -22.43
N GLN A 120 23.40 -4.12 -23.68
CA GLN A 120 22.80 -4.74 -24.87
C GLN A 120 21.28 -4.65 -24.86
N ILE A 121 20.79 -3.42 -24.73
CA ILE A 121 19.36 -3.11 -24.77
C ILE A 121 19.09 -2.07 -25.86
N CYS A 122 17.83 -1.95 -26.24
CA CYS A 122 17.32 -0.77 -26.92
C CYS A 122 16.10 -0.22 -26.18
N ILE A 123 15.92 1.09 -26.22
CA ILE A 123 14.89 1.80 -25.47
C ILE A 123 13.90 2.41 -26.46
N TYR A 124 12.61 2.15 -26.25
CA TYR A 124 11.52 2.85 -26.94
C TYR A 124 11.04 4.02 -26.08
N VAL A 125 11.20 5.21 -26.64
CA VAL A 125 10.76 6.48 -26.06
C VAL A 125 9.40 6.84 -26.66
N PRO A 126 8.31 6.76 -25.87
CA PRO A 126 6.96 6.97 -26.41
C PRO A 126 6.74 8.40 -26.91
N LYS A 127 7.33 9.38 -26.20
CA LYS A 127 7.35 10.78 -26.62
C LYS A 127 8.35 10.95 -27.76
N GLY A 128 7.84 11.19 -28.96
CA GLY A 128 8.63 11.25 -30.20
C GLY A 128 8.54 9.97 -31.04
N ASN A 129 8.06 8.85 -30.48
CA ASN A 129 8.08 7.54 -31.12
C ASN A 129 9.48 7.14 -31.62
N GLU A 130 10.47 7.28 -30.74
CA GLU A 130 11.88 7.10 -31.09
C GLU A 130 12.48 5.86 -30.43
N ILE A 131 13.53 5.34 -31.05
CA ILE A 131 14.31 4.21 -30.56
C ILE A 131 15.74 4.66 -30.31
N ILE A 132 16.25 4.34 -29.13
CA ILE A 132 17.64 4.58 -28.75
C ILE A 132 18.36 3.22 -28.65
N GLY A 133 19.55 3.13 -29.24
CA GLY A 133 20.32 1.90 -29.35
C GLY A 133 20.14 1.19 -30.69
N SER A 134 20.77 0.02 -30.83
CA SER A 134 20.68 -0.80 -32.04
C SER A 134 19.68 -1.93 -31.84
N CYS A 135 18.61 -1.93 -32.64
CA CYS A 135 17.56 -2.93 -32.54
C CYS A 135 17.76 -4.10 -33.48
N PRO A 136 17.23 -5.29 -33.14
CA PRO A 136 17.16 -6.38 -34.10
C PRO A 136 16.08 -6.05 -35.13
N LYS A 137 16.32 -6.48 -36.38
CA LYS A 137 15.35 -6.37 -37.46
C LYS A 137 14.40 -7.57 -37.41
N PHE A 138 13.10 -7.31 -37.37
CA PHE A 138 12.07 -8.35 -37.34
C PHE A 138 11.03 -8.17 -38.44
N THR A 139 10.39 -9.28 -38.81
CA THR A 139 9.14 -9.29 -39.54
C THR A 139 8.00 -9.71 -38.61
N LEU A 140 6.75 -9.33 -38.95
CA LEU A 140 5.56 -9.71 -38.17
C LEU A 140 5.36 -11.22 -38.03
N ASP A 141 5.86 -11.99 -38.99
CA ASP A 141 5.78 -13.46 -39.03
C ASP A 141 6.84 -14.12 -38.14
N ALA A 142 7.85 -13.38 -37.67
CA ALA A 142 8.89 -13.90 -36.78
C ALA A 142 8.35 -14.26 -35.38
N PHE A 143 7.15 -13.77 -35.03
CA PHE A 143 6.53 -13.96 -33.72
C PHE A 143 5.36 -14.96 -33.79
N ASP A 144 5.69 -16.21 -33.50
CA ASP A 144 4.71 -17.23 -33.10
C ASP A 144 4.27 -17.02 -31.63
N ARG A 145 3.29 -17.81 -31.19
CA ARG A 145 2.73 -17.70 -29.84
C ARG A 145 3.78 -17.94 -28.75
N GLU A 146 4.65 -18.92 -28.90
CA GLU A 146 5.65 -19.26 -27.87
C GLU A 146 6.75 -18.20 -27.77
N LYS A 147 7.23 -17.69 -28.90
CA LYS A 147 8.17 -16.55 -28.93
C LYS A 147 7.55 -15.30 -28.31
N MET A 148 6.28 -15.02 -28.61
CA MET A 148 5.58 -13.89 -28.00
C MET A 148 5.48 -14.06 -26.47
N ARG A 149 5.15 -15.27 -25.99
CA ARG A 149 5.12 -15.59 -24.55
C ARG A 149 6.46 -15.37 -23.87
N LYS A 150 7.56 -15.81 -24.49
CA LYS A 150 8.93 -15.59 -23.97
C LYS A 150 9.24 -14.09 -23.89
N MET A 151 8.92 -13.35 -24.94
CA MET A 151 9.17 -11.92 -25.06
C MET A 151 8.47 -11.10 -23.96
N ILE A 152 7.19 -11.36 -23.71
CA ILE A 152 6.36 -10.53 -22.81
C ILE A 152 6.34 -11.00 -21.35
N ARG A 153 6.90 -12.18 -21.04
CA ARG A 153 6.83 -12.75 -19.69
C ARG A 153 7.39 -11.81 -18.62
N ALA A 154 8.54 -11.19 -18.89
CA ALA A 154 9.20 -10.33 -17.91
C ALA A 154 8.38 -9.06 -17.63
N ILE A 155 7.96 -8.32 -18.67
CA ILE A 155 7.12 -7.14 -18.48
C ILE A 155 5.77 -7.46 -17.81
N LEU A 156 5.19 -8.65 -17.97
CA LEU A 156 3.99 -9.03 -17.20
C LEU A 156 4.27 -9.14 -15.70
N TYR A 157 5.44 -9.65 -15.32
CA TYR A 157 5.82 -9.75 -13.91
C TYR A 157 6.05 -8.35 -13.34
N GLU A 158 6.74 -7.50 -14.09
CA GLU A 158 6.98 -6.10 -13.73
C GLU A 158 5.67 -5.29 -13.67
N TYR A 159 4.73 -5.56 -14.57
CA TYR A 159 3.38 -4.99 -14.55
C TYR A 159 2.62 -5.35 -13.26
N ALA A 160 2.66 -6.61 -12.84
CA ALA A 160 2.03 -7.04 -11.60
C ALA A 160 2.70 -6.39 -10.36
N ILE A 161 4.03 -6.24 -10.37
CA ILE A 161 4.79 -5.52 -9.33
C ILE A 161 4.41 -4.03 -9.31
N ALA A 162 4.36 -3.36 -10.46
CA ALA A 162 3.99 -1.96 -10.57
C ALA A 162 2.58 -1.71 -10.01
N LEU A 163 1.60 -2.56 -10.34
CA LEU A 163 0.26 -2.50 -9.75
C LEU A 163 0.28 -2.73 -8.23
N THR A 164 1.11 -3.67 -7.74
CA THR A 164 1.23 -3.99 -6.31
C THR A 164 1.64 -2.78 -5.48
N TYR A 165 2.55 -1.95 -5.99
CA TYR A 165 3.07 -0.76 -5.31
C TYR A 165 2.41 0.55 -5.78
N ALA A 166 1.37 0.46 -6.61
CA ALA A 166 0.69 1.57 -7.25
C ALA A 166 1.63 2.54 -8.00
N ILE A 167 2.68 1.98 -8.62
CA ILE A 167 3.58 2.74 -9.49
C ILE A 167 2.77 3.19 -10.71
N PRO A 168 2.75 4.49 -11.06
CA PRO A 168 2.00 4.96 -12.21
C PRO A 168 2.52 4.32 -13.50
N ILE A 169 1.64 3.68 -14.27
CA ILE A 169 1.98 3.07 -15.56
C ILE A 169 0.84 3.30 -16.54
N ARG A 170 1.13 3.47 -17.84
CA ARG A 170 0.11 3.68 -18.88
C ARG A 170 -0.88 2.52 -18.93
N ALA A 171 -0.39 1.30 -18.71
CA ALA A 171 -1.24 0.10 -18.66
C ALA A 171 -2.30 0.14 -17.53
N ALA A 172 -2.08 0.91 -16.46
CA ALA A 172 -3.07 1.15 -15.40
C ALA A 172 -4.02 2.34 -15.71
N GLY A 173 -3.82 3.03 -16.85
CA GLY A 173 -4.69 4.12 -17.31
C GLY A 173 -4.28 5.48 -16.79
N LYS A 174 -3.02 5.61 -16.36
CA LYS A 174 -2.43 6.88 -16.02
C LYS A 174 -1.93 7.56 -17.29
N SER A 175 -2.25 8.84 -17.43
CA SER A 175 -1.59 9.70 -18.41
C SER A 175 -0.27 10.10 -17.80
N LEU A 176 0.82 9.58 -18.36
CA LEU A 176 2.17 9.88 -17.92
C LEU A 176 2.84 10.72 -19.00
N ASP A 177 3.65 11.69 -18.61
CA ASP A 177 4.46 12.46 -19.56
C ASP A 177 5.60 11.57 -20.09
N ASP A 178 6.76 11.61 -19.45
CA ASP A 178 7.96 10.88 -19.86
C ASP A 178 8.40 9.79 -18.88
N MET A 179 7.59 9.46 -17.88
CA MET A 179 8.07 8.63 -16.78
C MET A 179 8.41 7.18 -17.15
N GLU A 180 7.63 6.60 -18.07
CA GLU A 180 7.60 5.17 -18.37
C GLU A 180 8.05 4.90 -19.80
N HIS A 181 9.06 4.04 -19.95
CA HIS A 181 9.60 3.56 -21.22
C HIS A 181 9.55 2.05 -21.30
N LEU A 182 9.61 1.55 -22.53
CA LEU A 182 9.94 0.14 -22.76
C LEU A 182 11.43 0.04 -23.08
N TYR A 183 12.08 -0.97 -22.55
CA TYR A 183 13.34 -1.43 -23.12
C TYR A 183 13.23 -2.90 -23.52
N PHE A 184 13.99 -3.23 -24.55
CA PHE A 184 14.07 -4.58 -25.08
C PHE A 184 15.48 -5.08 -24.83
N GLN A 185 15.59 -6.11 -23.99
CA GLN A 185 16.83 -6.82 -23.77
C GLN A 185 17.12 -7.69 -24.99
N LEU A 186 18.27 -7.45 -25.61
CA LEU A 186 18.64 -8.17 -26.83
C LEU A 186 19.07 -9.60 -26.48
N PRO A 187 18.66 -10.59 -27.28
CA PRO A 187 19.03 -11.97 -27.07
C PRO A 187 20.52 -12.19 -27.40
N VAL A 188 21.17 -13.10 -26.68
CA VAL A 188 22.57 -13.48 -26.95
C VAL A 188 22.68 -14.33 -28.24
N GLY A 189 21.60 -15.01 -28.64
CA GLY A 189 21.52 -15.83 -29.85
C GLY A 189 20.47 -15.32 -30.85
N VAL A 190 20.64 -15.65 -32.13
CA VAL A 190 19.79 -15.15 -33.24
C VAL A 190 18.38 -15.74 -33.29
N ASP A 191 18.13 -16.86 -32.60
CA ASP A 191 16.86 -17.59 -32.66
C ASP A 191 15.87 -17.23 -31.55
N GLU A 192 16.33 -16.52 -30.51
CA GLU A 192 15.49 -16.10 -29.38
C GLU A 192 14.92 -14.69 -29.62
N PRO A 193 13.67 -14.42 -29.21
CA PRO A 193 13.13 -13.07 -29.27
C PRO A 193 13.76 -12.19 -28.17
N PRO A 194 13.79 -10.86 -28.33
CA PRO A 194 14.13 -9.95 -27.24
C PRO A 194 13.09 -10.08 -26.13
N THR A 195 13.49 -9.79 -24.89
CA THR A 195 12.54 -9.70 -23.77
C THR A 195 12.20 -8.25 -23.51
N VAL A 196 10.91 -7.99 -23.28
CA VAL A 196 10.38 -6.65 -23.04
C VAL A 196 10.31 -6.40 -21.55
N HIS A 197 10.63 -5.18 -21.16
CA HIS A 197 10.69 -4.71 -19.79
C HIS A 197 10.32 -3.23 -19.69
N TYR A 198 9.96 -2.78 -18.48
CA TYR A 198 9.79 -1.38 -18.13
C TYR A 198 11.12 -0.73 -17.74
N MET A 199 11.26 0.56 -18.09
CA MET A 199 12.30 1.42 -17.53
C MET A 199 11.70 2.77 -17.10
N PHE A 200 12.07 3.23 -15.91
CA PHE A 200 11.57 4.47 -15.34
C PHE A 200 12.65 5.55 -15.21
N TRP A 201 12.29 6.79 -15.51
CA TRP A 201 13.07 8.01 -15.28
C TRP A 201 12.09 9.18 -15.13
N ASP A 202 12.54 10.38 -14.78
CA ASP A 202 11.68 11.58 -14.73
C ASP A 202 10.35 11.37 -13.99
N VAL A 203 10.45 10.87 -12.76
CA VAL A 203 9.30 10.40 -11.96
C VAL A 203 8.72 11.47 -11.05
N VAL A 204 9.45 12.56 -10.82
CA VAL A 204 8.95 13.68 -10.00
C VAL A 204 7.79 14.35 -10.73
N GLY A 205 6.67 14.52 -10.01
CA GLY A 205 5.43 15.07 -10.54
C GLY A 205 4.33 14.03 -10.74
N GLU A 206 4.69 12.75 -10.91
CA GLU A 206 3.73 11.66 -11.14
C GLU A 206 3.28 10.99 -9.83
N PHE A 207 4.19 10.83 -8.87
CA PHE A 207 3.87 10.28 -7.55
C PHE A 207 4.90 10.70 -6.48
N SER A 208 4.58 10.46 -5.19
CA SER A 208 5.38 10.95 -4.05
C SER A 208 6.03 9.85 -3.20
N THR A 209 5.54 8.62 -3.29
CA THR A 209 6.09 7.43 -2.60
C THR A 209 5.44 6.15 -3.15
N LEU A 210 6.08 5.00 -2.93
CA LEU A 210 5.40 3.72 -3.14
C LEU A 210 4.28 3.54 -2.13
N SER A 211 3.18 2.95 -2.58
CA SER A 211 2.09 2.51 -1.70
C SER A 211 2.48 1.24 -0.95
N MET A 212 1.80 0.97 0.15
CA MET A 212 1.93 -0.32 0.82
C MET A 212 1.53 -1.45 -0.15
N PRO A 213 2.29 -2.55 -0.23
CA PRO A 213 2.05 -3.58 -1.23
C PRO A 213 0.65 -4.16 -1.13
N HIS A 214 -0.10 -4.08 -2.23
CA HIS A 214 -1.40 -4.72 -2.38
C HIS A 214 -1.45 -5.48 -3.70
N VAL A 215 -1.13 -6.77 -3.64
CA VAL A 215 -0.99 -7.60 -4.84
C VAL A 215 -2.33 -7.69 -5.57
N PRO A 216 -2.41 -7.43 -6.89
CA PRO A 216 -3.67 -7.50 -7.60
C PRO A 216 -4.20 -8.95 -7.65
N ASN A 217 -5.51 -9.13 -7.46
CA ASN A 217 -6.17 -10.38 -7.88
C ASN A 217 -6.18 -10.48 -9.42
N LEU A 218 -6.55 -11.64 -9.97
CA LEU A 218 -6.54 -11.86 -11.42
C LEU A 218 -7.44 -10.85 -12.16
N THR A 219 -8.57 -10.46 -11.58
CA THR A 219 -9.47 -9.45 -12.14
C THR A 219 -8.80 -8.07 -12.24
N LYS A 220 -8.18 -7.60 -11.15
CA LYS A 220 -7.45 -6.32 -11.13
C LYS A 220 -6.22 -6.34 -12.03
N LEU A 221 -5.51 -7.47 -12.11
CA LEU A 221 -4.39 -7.65 -13.04
C LEU A 221 -4.87 -7.54 -14.49
N LYS A 222 -6.00 -8.17 -14.84
CA LYS A 222 -6.59 -8.08 -16.18
C LYS A 222 -7.05 -6.66 -16.54
N SER A 223 -7.68 -5.97 -15.59
CA SER A 223 -8.25 -4.64 -15.82
C SER A 223 -7.26 -3.49 -15.65
N GLY A 224 -6.09 -3.73 -15.07
CA GLY A 224 -5.13 -2.69 -14.68
C GLY A 224 -5.64 -1.81 -13.55
N GLY A 225 -6.43 -2.39 -12.63
CA GLY A 225 -7.06 -1.66 -11.52
C GLY A 225 -8.23 -0.75 -11.95
N ARG A 226 -8.60 -0.76 -13.23
CA ARG A 226 -9.74 0.01 -13.77
C ARG A 226 -11.05 -0.73 -13.48
N ASP A 227 -12.15 0.02 -13.47
CA ASP A 227 -13.50 -0.55 -13.35
C ASP A 227 -13.75 -1.54 -14.50
N PRO A 228 -13.93 -2.84 -14.21
CA PRO A 228 -14.16 -3.86 -15.24
C PRO A 228 -15.50 -3.66 -15.98
N ASN A 229 -16.42 -2.88 -15.44
CA ASN A 229 -17.73 -2.59 -16.05
C ASN A 229 -17.73 -1.34 -16.94
N HIS A 230 -16.60 -0.63 -17.05
CA HIS A 230 -16.52 0.57 -17.85
C HIS A 230 -16.78 0.25 -19.35
N PRO A 231 -17.66 0.99 -20.06
CA PRO A 231 -18.06 0.67 -21.44
C PRO A 231 -16.90 0.57 -22.45
N GLY A 232 -15.82 1.30 -22.20
CA GLY A 232 -14.59 1.29 -23.01
C GLY A 232 -13.68 0.07 -22.81
N TYR A 233 -13.91 -0.76 -21.78
CA TYR A 233 -13.10 -1.92 -21.45
C TYR A 233 -13.93 -3.21 -21.48
N LYS A 234 -14.63 -3.43 -22.60
CA LYS A 234 -15.41 -4.66 -22.82
C LYS A 234 -14.57 -5.89 -22.44
N ASN A 235 -15.14 -6.73 -21.59
CA ASN A 235 -14.59 -7.99 -21.07
C ASN A 235 -13.55 -7.87 -19.95
N GLY A 236 -13.38 -6.69 -19.31
CA GLY A 236 -12.51 -6.55 -18.12
C GLY A 236 -11.01 -6.64 -18.39
N LEU A 237 -10.59 -6.66 -19.66
CA LEU A 237 -9.19 -6.78 -20.10
C LEU A 237 -8.51 -5.42 -20.35
N GLY A 238 -9.02 -4.34 -19.75
CA GLY A 238 -8.59 -2.98 -20.07
C GLY A 238 -7.08 -2.76 -19.88
N GLY A 239 -6.51 -3.29 -18.80
CA GLY A 239 -5.10 -3.12 -18.48
C GLY A 239 -4.20 -3.95 -19.39
N ILE A 240 -4.59 -5.20 -19.63
CA ILE A 240 -3.88 -6.11 -20.53
C ILE A 240 -3.86 -5.59 -21.97
N LYS A 241 -4.98 -5.07 -22.47
CA LYS A 241 -5.02 -4.45 -23.80
C LYS A 241 -4.15 -3.20 -23.89
N SER A 242 -4.16 -2.35 -22.85
CA SER A 242 -3.27 -1.18 -22.80
C SER A 242 -1.79 -1.58 -22.78
N LEU A 243 -1.43 -2.63 -22.03
CA LEU A 243 -0.07 -3.15 -22.03
C LEU A 243 0.32 -3.73 -23.40
N ALA A 244 -0.55 -4.57 -23.98
CA ALA A 244 -0.32 -5.15 -25.30
C ALA A 244 -0.16 -4.09 -26.39
N ASN A 245 -0.99 -3.04 -26.35
CA ASN A 245 -0.88 -1.90 -27.26
C ASN A 245 0.45 -1.16 -27.08
N PHE A 246 0.86 -0.92 -25.84
CA PHE A 246 2.11 -0.22 -25.55
C PHE A 246 3.33 -0.99 -26.09
N ILE A 247 3.36 -2.30 -25.87
CA ILE A 247 4.39 -3.20 -26.41
C ILE A 247 4.33 -3.22 -27.95
N ALA A 248 3.14 -3.32 -28.53
CA ALA A 248 2.95 -3.32 -29.98
C ALA A 248 3.47 -2.02 -30.63
N CYS A 249 3.23 -0.87 -30.03
CA CYS A 249 3.77 0.41 -30.48
C CYS A 249 5.30 0.42 -30.48
N GLY A 250 5.94 -0.11 -29.44
CA GLY A 250 7.40 -0.23 -29.36
C GLY A 250 7.96 -1.19 -30.42
N ILE A 251 7.37 -2.39 -30.57
CA ILE A 251 7.79 -3.37 -31.59
C ILE A 251 7.59 -2.79 -33.00
N ALA A 252 6.52 -2.05 -33.25
CA ALA A 252 6.23 -1.49 -34.56
C ALA A 252 7.30 -0.50 -35.04
N GLN A 253 8.02 0.17 -34.13
CA GLN A 253 9.17 1.01 -34.51
C GLN A 253 10.37 0.21 -35.03
N PHE A 254 10.44 -1.10 -34.74
CA PHE A 254 11.48 -1.99 -35.28
C PHE A 254 11.10 -2.58 -36.63
N LEU A 255 9.83 -2.46 -37.03
CA LEU A 255 9.37 -2.94 -38.32
C LEU A 255 9.70 -1.87 -39.36
N GLU A 256 10.41 -2.25 -40.42
CA GLU A 256 10.73 -1.37 -41.55
C GLU A 256 9.48 -1.12 -42.41
N LEU A 257 8.47 -0.45 -41.84
CA LEU A 257 7.16 -0.22 -42.42
C LEU A 257 6.95 1.26 -42.77
N ASP A 258 6.16 1.51 -43.80
CA ASP A 258 5.63 2.84 -44.06
C ASP A 258 4.58 3.26 -43.01
N ALA A 259 4.33 4.57 -42.90
CA ALA A 259 3.44 5.13 -41.88
C ALA A 259 2.00 4.59 -41.93
N LEU A 260 1.51 4.17 -43.10
CA LEU A 260 0.14 3.63 -43.26
C LEU A 260 0.06 2.16 -42.82
N ALA A 261 1.14 1.40 -43.02
CA ALA A 261 1.29 0.02 -42.59
C ALA A 261 1.53 -0.11 -41.07
N VAL A 262 2.17 0.87 -40.44
CA VAL A 262 2.46 0.87 -38.98
C VAL A 262 1.20 0.69 -38.14
N ASN A 263 0.13 1.46 -38.39
CA ASN A 263 -1.11 1.34 -37.61
C ASN A 263 -1.74 -0.05 -37.72
N LYS A 264 -1.77 -0.64 -38.93
CA LYS A 264 -2.28 -2.00 -39.14
C LYS A 264 -1.41 -3.04 -38.42
N ALA A 265 -0.09 -2.85 -38.43
CA ALA A 265 0.85 -3.71 -37.74
C ALA A 265 0.68 -3.65 -36.22
N ILE A 266 0.47 -2.45 -35.64
CA ILE A 266 0.20 -2.28 -34.20
C ILE A 266 -1.05 -3.08 -33.80
N TYR A 267 -2.17 -2.94 -34.53
CA TYR A 267 -3.38 -3.70 -34.23
C TYR A 267 -3.18 -5.22 -34.36
N ALA A 268 -2.43 -5.68 -35.36
CA ALA A 268 -2.13 -7.09 -35.52
C ALA A 268 -1.24 -7.63 -34.39
N LEU A 269 -0.22 -6.87 -33.98
CA LEU A 269 0.67 -7.20 -32.86
C LEU A 269 -0.06 -7.21 -31.52
N GLU A 270 -0.91 -6.22 -31.27
CA GLU A 270 -1.72 -6.15 -30.05
C GLU A 270 -2.56 -7.43 -29.91
N ASN A 271 -3.27 -7.85 -30.97
CA ASN A 271 -4.06 -9.08 -30.94
C ASN A 271 -3.18 -10.31 -30.72
N LYS A 272 -2.03 -10.42 -31.41
CA LYS A 272 -1.07 -11.53 -31.19
C LYS A 272 -0.56 -11.59 -29.75
N ILE A 273 -0.29 -10.43 -29.13
CA ILE A 273 0.15 -10.34 -27.73
C ILE A 273 -0.99 -10.80 -26.82
N VAL A 274 -2.21 -10.29 -27.03
CA VAL A 274 -3.39 -10.71 -26.24
C VAL A 274 -3.66 -12.21 -26.37
N ASP A 275 -3.53 -12.79 -27.57
CA ASP A 275 -3.70 -14.24 -27.80
C ASP A 275 -2.57 -15.09 -27.19
N ALA A 276 -1.38 -14.50 -27.01
CA ALA A 276 -0.26 -15.13 -26.32
C ALA A 276 -0.42 -15.12 -24.79
N LEU A 277 -1.23 -14.20 -24.25
CA LEU A 277 -1.57 -14.12 -22.83
C LEU A 277 -2.64 -15.15 -22.49
N ASP A 278 -2.30 -16.09 -21.61
CA ASP A 278 -3.26 -17.00 -20.98
C ASP A 278 -3.22 -16.86 -19.46
N ASP A 279 -4.20 -17.48 -18.81
CA ASP A 279 -4.34 -17.45 -17.35
C ASP A 279 -3.10 -18.01 -16.66
N ASP A 280 -2.38 -18.97 -17.26
CA ASP A 280 -1.13 -19.50 -16.70
C ASP A 280 -0.04 -18.42 -16.57
N LEU A 281 0.16 -17.60 -17.60
CA LEU A 281 1.12 -16.48 -17.52
C LEU A 281 0.69 -15.42 -16.50
N LEU A 282 -0.61 -15.11 -16.44
CA LEU A 282 -1.15 -14.11 -15.52
C LEU A 282 -1.05 -14.59 -14.06
N LEU A 283 -1.35 -15.87 -13.80
CA LEU A 283 -1.19 -16.51 -12.49
C LEU A 283 0.29 -16.57 -12.09
N ALA A 284 1.19 -16.86 -13.03
CA ALA A 284 2.63 -16.80 -12.78
C ALA A 284 3.08 -15.37 -12.41
N ALA A 285 2.60 -14.36 -13.13
CA ALA A 285 2.89 -12.94 -12.83
C ALA A 285 2.37 -12.53 -11.46
N GLN A 286 1.13 -12.91 -11.13
CA GLN A 286 0.55 -12.69 -9.81
C GLN A 286 1.38 -13.38 -8.72
N THR A 287 1.78 -14.63 -8.94
CA THR A 287 2.59 -15.41 -7.99
C THR A 287 3.94 -14.74 -7.74
N GLN A 288 4.61 -14.26 -8.78
CA GLN A 288 5.86 -13.51 -8.64
C GLN A 288 5.66 -12.22 -7.84
N ALA A 289 4.58 -11.47 -8.11
CA ALA A 289 4.25 -10.29 -7.33
C ALA A 289 3.99 -10.62 -5.85
N ARG A 290 3.31 -11.75 -5.53
CA ARG A 290 3.13 -12.23 -4.14
C ARG A 290 4.45 -12.53 -3.46
N ILE A 291 5.35 -13.27 -4.12
CA ILE A 291 6.67 -13.61 -3.56
C ILE A 291 7.46 -12.33 -3.26
N HIS A 292 7.49 -11.41 -4.22
CA HIS A 292 8.22 -10.15 -4.07
C HIS A 292 7.62 -9.28 -2.95
N ALA A 293 6.31 -9.09 -2.96
CA ALA A 293 5.58 -8.32 -1.97
C ALA A 293 5.75 -8.89 -0.55
N LYS A 294 5.67 -10.22 -0.40
CA LYS A 294 5.87 -10.90 0.88
C LYS A 294 7.27 -10.65 1.43
N ASN A 295 8.31 -10.83 0.62
CA ASN A 295 9.69 -10.61 1.05
C ASN A 295 9.92 -9.17 1.51
N ASN A 296 9.47 -8.20 0.71
CA ASN A 296 9.57 -6.78 1.04
C ASN A 296 8.74 -6.42 2.29
N PHE A 297 7.53 -6.97 2.40
CA PHE A 297 6.66 -6.71 3.54
C PHE A 297 7.24 -7.28 4.83
N GLN A 298 7.81 -8.49 4.80
CA GLN A 298 8.46 -9.09 5.96
C GLN A 298 9.68 -8.30 6.43
N GLN A 299 10.49 -7.77 5.50
CA GLN A 299 11.63 -6.91 5.84
C GLN A 299 11.21 -5.60 6.51
N ASN A 300 10.02 -5.09 6.17
CA ASN A 300 9.50 -3.80 6.65
C ASN A 300 8.39 -3.92 7.70
N LEU A 301 8.01 -5.14 8.11
CA LEU A 301 6.86 -5.40 8.98
C LEU A 301 6.95 -4.58 10.27
N ARG A 302 8.13 -4.55 10.89
CA ARG A 302 8.37 -3.78 12.11
C ARG A 302 8.06 -2.29 11.91
N THR A 303 8.48 -1.71 10.80
CA THR A 303 8.20 -0.29 10.46
C THR A 303 6.70 -0.05 10.27
N TYR A 304 5.99 -0.98 9.62
CA TYR A 304 4.54 -0.88 9.48
C TYR A 304 3.82 -0.98 10.84
N VAL A 305 4.22 -1.91 11.69
CA VAL A 305 3.70 -2.08 13.05
C VAL A 305 3.96 -0.84 13.92
N GLU A 306 5.18 -0.28 13.87
CA GLU A 306 5.52 0.95 14.59
C GLU A 306 4.68 2.14 14.12
N THR A 307 4.26 2.16 12.85
CA THR A 307 3.37 3.19 12.31
C THR A 307 1.92 3.02 12.80
N ILE A 308 1.46 1.78 12.99
CA ILE A 308 0.15 1.48 13.60
C ILE A 308 0.13 1.94 15.07
N ASN A 309 1.21 1.76 15.82
CA ASN A 309 1.21 1.99 17.27
C ASN A 309 1.41 3.45 17.71
N LYS A 310 1.55 4.41 16.78
CA LYS A 310 1.65 5.84 17.11
C LYS A 310 0.27 6.41 17.42
N ASN A 311 -0.17 6.31 18.69
CA ASN A 311 -1.35 6.86 19.39
C ASN A 311 -2.14 8.03 18.72
N SER A 312 -2.71 7.85 17.53
CA SER A 312 -3.68 8.77 16.92
C SER A 312 -4.93 7.99 16.45
N PRO A 313 -6.10 8.60 16.29
CA PRO A 313 -7.28 7.92 15.72
C PRO A 313 -7.04 7.32 14.31
N GLU A 314 -6.03 7.81 13.58
CA GLU A 314 -5.59 7.29 12.27
C GLU A 314 -4.97 5.89 12.36
N THR A 315 -4.60 5.43 13.57
CA THR A 315 -3.96 4.14 13.82
C THR A 315 -4.82 2.93 13.45
N THR A 316 -6.14 3.02 13.60
CA THR A 316 -7.05 1.93 13.22
C THR A 316 -7.18 1.76 11.71
N ASP A 317 -7.11 2.84 10.94
CA ASP A 317 -7.12 2.75 9.47
C ASP A 317 -5.77 2.24 8.93
N ASN A 318 -4.65 2.59 9.60
CA ASN A 318 -3.35 1.98 9.32
C ASN A 318 -3.37 0.46 9.54
N PHE A 319 -3.99 -0.03 10.61
CA PHE A 319 -4.16 -1.49 10.83
C PHE A 319 -4.94 -2.14 9.68
N VAL A 320 -6.05 -1.55 9.24
CA VAL A 320 -6.84 -2.06 8.10
C VAL A 320 -5.98 -2.14 6.84
N GLN A 321 -5.20 -1.10 6.55
CA GLN A 321 -4.36 -1.08 5.36
C GLN A 321 -3.26 -2.17 5.43
N VAL A 322 -2.57 -2.32 6.57
CA VAL A 322 -1.52 -3.35 6.76
C VAL A 322 -2.12 -4.75 6.71
N MET A 323 -3.32 -4.93 7.24
CA MET A 323 -4.02 -6.21 7.17
C MET A 323 -4.44 -6.56 5.74
N ASN A 324 -5.00 -5.61 5.00
CA ASN A 324 -5.37 -5.80 3.60
C ASN A 324 -4.15 -6.08 2.70
N ALA A 325 -3.00 -5.46 3.00
CA ALA A 325 -1.73 -5.78 2.36
C ALA A 325 -1.33 -7.24 2.59
N ALA A 326 -1.32 -7.70 3.84
CA ALA A 326 -1.00 -9.09 4.19
C ALA A 326 -1.97 -10.11 3.56
N ILE A 327 -3.27 -9.80 3.55
CA ILE A 327 -4.29 -10.63 2.89
C ILE A 327 -4.00 -10.77 1.39
N SER A 328 -3.62 -9.68 0.72
CA SER A 328 -3.36 -9.72 -0.74
C SER A 328 -2.21 -10.64 -1.16
N MET A 329 -1.29 -10.91 -0.23
CA MET A 329 -0.14 -11.81 -0.44
C MET A 329 -0.52 -13.28 -0.32
N ASP A 330 -1.77 -13.59 0.01
CA ASP A 330 -2.35 -14.94 0.01
C ASP A 330 -1.64 -15.93 0.97
N ASP A 331 -1.25 -15.44 2.15
CA ASP A 331 -0.58 -16.23 3.19
C ASP A 331 -1.20 -16.00 4.57
N VAL A 332 -1.93 -17.01 5.08
CA VAL A 332 -2.58 -16.96 6.39
C VAL A 332 -1.58 -16.78 7.55
N ASN A 333 -0.35 -17.27 7.42
CA ASN A 333 0.66 -17.10 8.46
C ASN A 333 1.10 -15.65 8.57
N LEU A 334 1.19 -14.95 7.44
CA LEU A 334 1.51 -13.53 7.43
C LEU A 334 0.37 -12.71 8.05
N VAL A 335 -0.89 -13.05 7.71
CA VAL A 335 -2.08 -12.44 8.34
C VAL A 335 -2.07 -12.65 9.86
N ALA A 336 -1.80 -13.88 10.31
CA ALA A 336 -1.70 -14.20 11.73
C ALA A 336 -0.53 -13.47 12.41
N GLN A 337 0.60 -13.31 11.71
CA GLN A 337 1.75 -12.56 12.21
C GLN A 337 1.42 -11.08 12.41
N VAL A 338 0.78 -10.42 11.44
CA VAL A 338 0.36 -9.01 11.59
C VAL A 338 -0.60 -8.85 12.77
N MET A 339 -1.58 -9.74 12.92
CA MET A 339 -2.52 -9.75 14.04
C MET A 339 -1.80 -9.82 15.41
N LYS A 340 -0.69 -10.58 15.47
CA LYS A 340 0.11 -10.75 16.69
C LYS A 340 1.02 -9.56 16.96
N GLU A 341 1.68 -9.03 15.94
CA GLU A 341 2.70 -7.97 16.08
C GLU A 341 2.09 -6.56 16.17
N ALA A 342 0.93 -6.34 15.57
CA ALA A 342 0.13 -5.12 15.72
C ALA A 342 -1.17 -5.41 16.50
N PRO A 343 -1.07 -5.68 17.83
CA PRO A 343 -2.25 -5.90 18.63
C PRO A 343 -3.10 -4.62 18.63
N HIS A 344 -4.39 -4.78 18.37
CA HIS A 344 -5.35 -3.68 18.37
C HIS A 344 -6.45 -3.93 19.39
N ASP A 345 -7.02 -2.85 19.89
CA ASP A 345 -8.23 -2.92 20.69
C ASP A 345 -9.44 -3.13 19.78
N LEU A 346 -10.06 -4.31 19.87
CA LEU A 346 -11.26 -4.65 19.11
C LEU A 346 -12.45 -3.72 19.42
N HIS A 347 -12.48 -3.06 20.58
CA HIS A 347 -13.50 -2.05 20.89
C HIS A 347 -13.32 -0.77 20.06
N GLN A 348 -12.10 -0.49 19.59
CA GLN A 348 -11.79 0.70 18.79
C GLN A 348 -11.98 0.47 17.29
N LEU A 349 -11.89 -0.78 16.81
CA LEU A 349 -12.22 -1.10 15.42
C LEU A 349 -13.73 -0.95 15.18
N THR A 350 -14.10 -0.19 14.16
CA THR A 350 -15.50 -0.05 13.72
C THR A 350 -15.96 -1.28 12.91
N ASP A 351 -17.28 -1.50 12.83
CA ASP A 351 -17.83 -2.59 12.02
C ASP A 351 -17.52 -2.40 10.52
N THR A 352 -17.47 -1.14 10.07
CA THR A 352 -17.07 -0.79 8.71
C THR A 352 -15.64 -1.22 8.41
N GLN A 353 -14.70 -1.02 9.34
CA GLN A 353 -13.31 -1.43 9.18
C GLN A 353 -13.17 -2.96 9.12
N ILE A 354 -13.86 -3.69 10.01
CA ILE A 354 -13.88 -5.16 9.98
C ILE A 354 -14.51 -5.67 8.69
N THR A 355 -15.58 -5.03 8.22
CA THR A 355 -16.23 -5.38 6.96
C THR A 355 -15.29 -5.17 5.78
N ARG A 356 -14.51 -4.07 5.75
CA ARG A 356 -13.51 -3.82 4.70
C ARG A 356 -12.41 -4.91 4.68
N ILE A 357 -11.93 -5.33 5.85
CA ILE A 357 -10.95 -6.43 5.97
C ILE A 357 -11.57 -7.75 5.46
N ALA A 358 -12.78 -8.07 5.90
CA ALA A 358 -13.48 -9.28 5.48
C ALA A 358 -13.79 -9.29 3.98
N GLN A 359 -14.21 -8.16 3.40
CA GLN A 359 -14.42 -8.01 1.96
C GLN A 359 -13.12 -8.23 1.17
N THR A 360 -12.00 -7.71 1.68
CA THR A 360 -10.69 -7.97 1.06
C THR A 360 -10.36 -9.45 1.12
N ALA A 361 -10.54 -10.14 2.25
CA ALA A 361 -10.33 -11.59 2.33
C ALA A 361 -11.19 -12.38 1.34
N GLN A 362 -12.46 -11.98 1.18
CA GLN A 362 -13.38 -12.58 0.20
C GLN A 362 -12.94 -12.32 -1.25
N GLU A 363 -12.40 -11.13 -1.55
CA GLU A 363 -11.90 -10.78 -2.89
C GLU A 363 -10.78 -11.74 -3.35
N PHE A 364 -9.95 -12.24 -2.43
CA PHE A 364 -8.85 -13.15 -2.75
C PHE A 364 -9.24 -14.63 -2.66
N ALA A 365 -10.47 -14.95 -2.20
CA ALA A 365 -11.05 -16.29 -2.18
C ALA A 365 -10.18 -17.37 -1.52
N ASN A 366 -9.42 -17.01 -0.47
CA ASN A 366 -8.66 -17.94 0.34
C ASN A 366 -9.44 -18.31 1.61
N ASP A 367 -9.98 -19.53 1.65
CA ASP A 367 -10.83 -20.01 2.74
C ASP A 367 -10.15 -20.00 4.11
N GLU A 368 -8.83 -20.25 4.17
CA GLU A 368 -8.07 -20.21 5.43
C GLU A 368 -8.00 -18.79 5.98
N ILE A 369 -7.70 -17.80 5.13
CA ILE A 369 -7.68 -16.39 5.51
C ILE A 369 -9.08 -15.90 5.88
N ILE A 370 -10.10 -16.25 5.09
CA ILE A 370 -11.50 -15.89 5.35
C ILE A 370 -11.93 -16.43 6.73
N GLY A 371 -11.66 -17.70 7.00
CA GLY A 371 -11.95 -18.34 8.28
C GLY A 371 -11.21 -17.68 9.43
N PHE A 372 -9.92 -17.38 9.24
CA PHE A 372 -9.09 -16.70 10.23
C PHE A 372 -9.64 -15.33 10.60
N ILE A 373 -9.98 -14.50 9.61
CA ILE A 373 -10.54 -13.15 9.80
C ILE A 373 -11.89 -13.22 10.51
N LYS A 374 -12.78 -14.13 10.11
CA LYS A 374 -14.08 -14.30 10.75
C LYS A 374 -13.94 -14.61 12.23
N ILE A 375 -13.11 -15.59 12.58
CA ILE A 375 -12.91 -16.03 13.97
C ILE A 375 -12.24 -14.92 14.79
N ASN A 376 -11.17 -14.32 14.27
CA ASN A 376 -10.30 -13.45 15.06
C ASN A 376 -10.71 -11.98 15.09
N LEU A 377 -11.54 -11.53 14.17
CA LEU A 377 -12.08 -10.16 14.16
C LEU A 377 -13.59 -10.15 14.40
N SER A 378 -14.38 -10.73 13.50
CA SER A 378 -15.84 -10.61 13.52
C SER A 378 -16.48 -11.27 14.75
N ASP A 379 -16.20 -12.57 14.97
CA ASP A 379 -16.84 -13.35 16.03
C ASP A 379 -16.36 -12.90 17.42
N LYS A 380 -15.05 -12.63 17.57
CA LYS A 380 -14.49 -12.07 18.82
C LYS A 380 -15.11 -10.72 19.17
N LYS A 381 -15.29 -9.81 18.20
CA LYS A 381 -15.94 -8.52 18.47
C LYS A 381 -17.40 -8.68 18.86
N ALA A 382 -18.14 -9.57 18.20
CA ALA A 382 -19.52 -9.88 18.57
C ALA A 382 -19.62 -10.44 20.00
N GLN A 383 -18.67 -11.30 20.39
CA GLN A 383 -18.58 -11.84 21.74
C GLN A 383 -18.29 -10.74 22.78
N LEU A 384 -17.36 -9.83 22.50
CA LEU A 384 -17.07 -8.68 23.38
C LEU A 384 -18.31 -7.80 23.58
N HIS A 385 -19.01 -7.44 22.51
CA HIS A 385 -20.25 -6.66 22.62
C HIS A 385 -21.34 -7.38 23.42
N LYS A 386 -21.42 -8.71 23.32
CA LYS A 386 -22.35 -9.49 24.14
C LYS A 386 -21.99 -9.42 25.62
N LEU A 387 -20.70 -9.48 25.95
CA LEU A 387 -20.20 -9.35 27.32
C LEU A 387 -20.43 -7.93 27.87
N ASP A 388 -20.21 -6.89 27.07
CA ASP A 388 -20.46 -5.49 27.47
C ASP A 388 -21.94 -5.25 27.78
N ARG A 389 -22.83 -5.73 26.91
CA ARG A 389 -24.28 -5.66 27.13
C ARG A 389 -24.69 -6.40 28.40
N LEU A 390 -24.15 -7.59 28.62
CA LEU A 390 -24.41 -8.37 29.83
C LEU A 390 -23.93 -7.61 31.08
N ALA A 391 -22.73 -7.03 31.05
CA ALA A 391 -22.19 -6.25 32.15
C ALA A 391 -23.05 -5.00 32.45
N ALA A 392 -23.48 -4.27 31.41
CA ALA A 392 -24.36 -3.12 31.55
C ALA A 392 -25.73 -3.51 32.15
N GLN A 393 -26.31 -4.63 31.70
CA GLN A 393 -27.56 -5.16 32.24
C GLN A 393 -27.40 -5.60 33.71
N LYS A 394 -26.33 -6.30 34.07
CA LYS A 394 -26.03 -6.64 35.47
C LYS A 394 -25.91 -5.40 36.34
N GLN A 395 -25.28 -4.33 35.82
CA GLN A 395 -25.14 -3.07 36.55
C GLN A 395 -26.49 -2.36 36.73
N GLN A 396 -27.36 -2.39 35.71
CA GLN A 396 -28.71 -1.86 35.80
C GLN A 396 -29.55 -2.59 36.86
N LEU A 397 -29.53 -3.93 36.85
CA LEU A 397 -30.20 -4.76 37.86
C LEU A 397 -29.66 -4.45 39.26
N ARG A 398 -28.34 -4.37 39.43
CA ARG A 398 -27.74 -3.98 40.71
C ARG A 398 -28.27 -2.63 41.19
N SER A 399 -28.37 -1.65 40.31
CA SER A 399 -28.88 -0.30 40.62
C SER A 399 -30.35 -0.34 41.04
N GLU A 400 -31.18 -1.10 40.32
CA GLU A 400 -32.60 -1.29 40.64
C GLU A 400 -32.80 -1.95 42.01
N PHE A 401 -32.00 -2.99 42.31
CA PHE A 401 -32.00 -3.62 43.63
C PHE A 401 -31.67 -2.60 44.72
N PHE A 402 -30.58 -1.84 44.58
CA PHE A 402 -30.17 -0.88 45.61
C PHE A 402 -31.22 0.20 45.84
N GLU A 403 -31.91 0.65 44.79
CA GLU A 403 -33.01 1.61 44.91
C GLU A 403 -34.16 1.04 45.77
N GLN A 404 -34.63 -0.16 45.46
CA GLN A 404 -35.72 -0.80 46.23
C GLN A 404 -35.29 -1.18 47.64
N TYR A 405 -34.06 -1.67 47.80
CA TYR A 405 -33.50 -2.03 49.09
C TYR A 405 -33.37 -0.81 49.99
N GLN A 406 -32.96 0.34 49.46
CA GLN A 406 -32.86 1.58 50.24
C GLN A 406 -34.23 2.13 50.64
N LYS A 407 -35.23 2.05 49.74
CA LYS A 407 -36.64 2.36 50.07
C LYS A 407 -37.14 1.51 51.25
N LYS A 408 -36.87 0.20 51.20
CA LYS A 408 -37.24 -0.73 52.26
C LYS A 408 -36.50 -0.47 53.57
N LEU A 409 -35.18 -0.28 53.52
CA LEU A 409 -34.35 0.04 54.69
C LEU A 409 -34.84 1.32 55.39
N THR A 410 -35.21 2.34 54.60
CA THR A 410 -35.75 3.60 55.11
C THR A 410 -37.11 3.40 55.77
N ALA A 411 -38.01 2.64 55.14
CA ALA A 411 -39.30 2.28 55.73
C ALA A 411 -39.14 1.52 57.06
N ASP A 412 -38.22 0.54 57.12
CA ASP A 412 -37.93 -0.22 58.33
C ASP A 412 -37.41 0.68 59.47
N LYS A 413 -36.52 1.64 59.15
CA LYS A 413 -36.00 2.62 60.13
C LYS A 413 -37.09 3.56 60.67
N MET A 414 -38.13 3.83 59.89
CA MET A 414 -39.22 4.74 60.26
C MET A 414 -40.35 4.06 61.05
N ARG A 415 -40.40 2.72 61.09
CA ARG A 415 -41.40 1.97 61.86
C ARG A 415 -41.27 2.21 63.37
N GLY A 416 -42.39 2.12 64.08
CA GLY A 416 -42.46 2.25 65.54
C GLY A 416 -41.91 3.59 66.05
N CYS A 417 -42.32 4.71 65.44
CA CYS A 417 -41.85 6.06 65.79
C CYS A 417 -40.31 6.21 65.79
N ARG A 418 -39.62 5.55 64.85
CA ARG A 418 -38.14 5.52 64.70
C ARG A 418 -37.37 4.71 65.75
N LEU A 419 -38.02 4.04 66.70
CA LEU A 419 -37.32 3.19 67.69
C LEU A 419 -36.52 2.05 67.03
N TYR A 420 -37.00 1.52 65.90
CA TYR A 420 -36.32 0.47 65.16
C TYR A 420 -35.02 0.92 64.47
N SER A 421 -34.80 2.23 64.30
CA SER A 421 -33.59 2.76 63.65
C SER A 421 -32.29 2.39 64.38
N PHE A 422 -32.35 2.17 65.71
CA PHE A 422 -31.20 1.74 66.53
C PHE A 422 -30.77 0.29 66.26
N PHE A 423 -31.68 -0.56 65.79
CA PHE A 423 -31.46 -2.00 65.60
C PHE A 423 -31.35 -2.40 64.13
N VAL A 424 -31.79 -1.55 63.21
CA VAL A 424 -31.78 -1.81 61.77
C VAL A 424 -30.39 -1.54 61.17
N LYS A 425 -29.66 -2.61 60.87
CA LYS A 425 -28.39 -2.58 60.11
C LYS A 425 -28.61 -2.96 58.65
N SER A 426 -27.79 -2.39 57.75
CA SER A 426 -27.65 -2.90 56.39
C SER A 426 -26.51 -3.91 56.35
N PHE A 427 -26.77 -5.08 55.76
CA PHE A 427 -25.76 -6.10 55.52
C PHE A 427 -25.40 -6.22 54.02
N VAL A 428 -25.96 -5.35 53.18
CA VAL A 428 -25.58 -5.22 51.77
C VAL A 428 -24.77 -3.94 51.59
N SER A 429 -23.61 -4.04 50.93
CA SER A 429 -22.74 -2.91 50.57
C SER A 429 -22.82 -2.62 49.08
N ASN A 430 -22.56 -1.38 48.67
CA ASN A 430 -22.62 -0.96 47.27
C ASN A 430 -21.65 -1.73 46.36
N GLU A 431 -20.62 -2.37 46.92
CA GLU A 431 -19.60 -3.14 46.19
C GLU A 431 -20.01 -4.59 45.94
N MET A 432 -21.10 -5.07 46.56
CA MET A 432 -21.56 -6.45 46.35
C MET A 432 -21.97 -6.69 44.88
N THR A 433 -21.54 -7.83 44.34
CA THR A 433 -21.95 -8.30 43.02
C THR A 433 -23.43 -8.71 43.04
N LEU A 434 -24.05 -8.79 41.86
CA LEU A 434 -25.44 -9.24 41.72
C LEU A 434 -25.62 -10.66 42.30
N ASP A 435 -24.67 -11.57 42.05
CA ASP A 435 -24.64 -12.91 42.63
C ASP A 435 -24.57 -12.89 44.17
N ALA A 436 -23.73 -12.02 44.75
CA ALA A 436 -23.63 -11.88 46.20
C ALA A 436 -24.93 -11.35 46.83
N ILE A 437 -25.61 -10.42 46.15
CA ILE A 437 -26.92 -9.89 46.57
C ILE A 437 -27.98 -11.00 46.59
N VAL A 438 -28.05 -11.81 45.53
CA VAL A 438 -29.00 -12.93 45.43
C VAL A 438 -28.68 -14.00 46.48
N ASN A 439 -27.40 -14.37 46.65
CA ASN A 439 -26.99 -15.34 47.67
C ASN A 439 -27.27 -14.85 49.09
N HIS A 440 -27.04 -13.57 49.38
CA HIS A 440 -27.43 -12.97 50.65
C HIS A 440 -28.95 -13.06 50.86
N ALA A 441 -29.76 -12.77 49.84
CA ALA A 441 -31.23 -12.89 49.91
C ALA A 441 -31.72 -14.34 50.13
N LYS A 442 -30.95 -15.34 49.73
CA LYS A 442 -31.23 -16.78 49.96
C LYS A 442 -30.73 -17.27 51.33
N GLY A 443 -30.12 -16.39 52.14
CA GLY A 443 -29.55 -16.75 53.45
C GLY A 443 -28.22 -17.52 53.33
N LEU A 444 -27.56 -17.47 52.17
CA LEU A 444 -26.30 -18.18 51.89
C LEU A 444 -25.06 -17.30 52.18
N SER A 445 -25.25 -16.11 52.75
CA SER A 445 -24.17 -15.20 53.12
C SER A 445 -23.74 -15.33 54.58
N ASN A 446 -22.47 -15.05 54.87
CA ASN A 446 -21.90 -15.08 56.22
C ASN A 446 -22.33 -13.92 57.13
N GLN A 447 -23.20 -13.01 56.67
CA GLN A 447 -23.66 -11.84 57.41
C GLN A 447 -25.15 -11.60 57.22
N GLY A 448 -25.88 -11.39 58.32
CA GLY A 448 -27.33 -11.15 58.31
C GLY A 448 -28.15 -12.38 57.92
N THR A 449 -29.48 -12.31 58.11
CA THR A 449 -30.40 -13.40 57.75
C THR A 449 -30.87 -13.35 56.30
N GLY A 450 -30.44 -12.35 55.52
CA GLY A 450 -30.91 -12.16 54.15
C GLY A 450 -32.34 -11.62 54.00
N GLN A 451 -33.12 -11.57 55.08
CA GLN A 451 -34.58 -11.38 55.03
C GLN A 451 -35.02 -10.12 54.28
N ARG A 452 -34.35 -8.97 54.50
CA ARG A 452 -34.68 -7.73 53.76
C ARG A 452 -34.42 -7.87 52.27
N SER A 453 -33.26 -8.43 51.90
CA SER A 453 -32.92 -8.66 50.50
C SER A 453 -33.89 -9.66 49.87
N ASN A 454 -34.28 -10.70 50.60
CA ASN A 454 -35.29 -11.67 50.17
C ASN A 454 -36.62 -11.00 49.80
N GLU A 455 -37.16 -10.16 50.69
CA GLU A 455 -38.40 -9.42 50.42
C GLU A 455 -38.28 -8.49 49.21
N VAL A 456 -37.15 -7.80 49.06
CA VAL A 456 -36.89 -6.91 47.92
C VAL A 456 -36.82 -7.70 46.62
N LEU A 457 -36.11 -8.83 46.60
CA LEU A 457 -35.99 -9.67 45.41
C LEU A 457 -37.32 -10.34 45.03
N LYS A 458 -38.14 -10.76 45.99
CA LYS A 458 -39.50 -11.25 45.73
C LYS A 458 -40.39 -10.15 45.13
N LYS A 459 -40.30 -8.93 45.65
CA LYS A 459 -41.04 -7.77 45.12
C LYS A 459 -40.61 -7.42 43.69
N LEU A 460 -39.34 -7.58 43.37
CA LEU A 460 -38.80 -7.42 42.01
C LEU A 460 -39.15 -8.61 41.09
N GLY A 461 -39.77 -9.67 41.62
CA GLY A 461 -40.08 -10.89 40.88
C GLY A 461 -38.85 -11.74 40.54
N TRP A 462 -37.70 -11.48 41.16
CA TRP A 462 -36.44 -12.20 40.90
C TRP A 462 -36.32 -13.49 41.71
N LEU A 463 -37.05 -13.57 42.83
CA LEU A 463 -37.24 -14.79 43.60
C LEU A 463 -38.73 -15.13 43.64
N ASP A 464 -39.04 -16.43 43.54
CA ASP A 464 -40.39 -16.95 43.74
C ASP A 464 -40.75 -17.12 45.23
N GLU A 465 -41.94 -17.65 45.51
CA GLU A 465 -42.40 -17.89 46.88
C GLU A 465 -41.49 -18.86 47.66
N HIS A 466 -40.81 -19.77 46.95
CA HIS A 466 -39.89 -20.78 47.46
C HIS A 466 -38.41 -20.33 47.46
N ASN A 467 -38.14 -19.03 47.27
CA ASN A 467 -36.80 -18.45 47.19
C ASN A 467 -35.94 -19.02 46.05
N GLN A 468 -36.57 -19.54 45.00
CA GLN A 468 -35.88 -19.95 43.78
C GLN A 468 -35.77 -18.77 42.83
N GLU A 469 -34.66 -18.71 42.10
CA GLU A 469 -34.43 -17.70 41.09
C GLU A 469 -35.44 -17.85 39.94
N THR A 470 -36.00 -16.74 39.48
CA THR A 470 -36.88 -16.73 38.31
C THR A 470 -36.08 -16.53 37.03
N ASP A 471 -36.72 -16.76 35.88
CA ASP A 471 -36.10 -16.58 34.56
C ASP A 471 -35.74 -15.12 34.27
N LEU A 472 -36.24 -14.17 35.06
CA LEU A 472 -35.88 -12.75 34.99
C LEU A 472 -34.45 -12.48 35.45
N ILE A 473 -33.94 -13.27 36.40
CA ILE A 473 -32.61 -13.04 37.01
C ILE A 473 -31.61 -14.16 36.68
N LYS A 474 -32.08 -15.40 36.49
CA LYS A 474 -31.24 -16.57 36.21
C LYS A 474 -30.18 -16.36 35.11
N PRO A 475 -30.48 -15.75 33.95
CA PRO A 475 -29.48 -15.57 32.88
C PRO A 475 -28.30 -14.66 33.26
N PHE A 476 -28.44 -13.89 34.33
CA PHE A 476 -27.45 -12.89 34.79
C PHE A 476 -26.61 -13.38 35.97
N LEU A 477 -26.92 -14.55 36.52
CA LEU A 477 -26.20 -15.15 37.64
C LEU A 477 -25.18 -16.15 37.10
N ALA A 478 -24.00 -16.18 37.71
CA ALA A 478 -22.98 -17.15 37.36
C ALA A 478 -23.49 -18.54 37.76
N HIS A 479 -24.01 -19.29 36.79
CA HIS A 479 -24.22 -20.73 36.97
C HIS A 479 -22.83 -21.34 36.91
N ASN A 480 -22.20 -21.59 38.06
CA ASN A 480 -21.07 -22.51 38.12
C ASN A 480 -21.55 -23.85 37.55
N PRO A 481 -21.03 -24.32 36.42
CA PRO A 481 -21.13 -25.73 36.10
C PRO A 481 -20.16 -26.42 37.05
N ASN A 482 -20.69 -27.07 38.09
CA ASN A 482 -19.93 -28.12 38.75
C ASN A 482 -19.67 -29.26 37.77
#